data_AF-H0JZ08-F1
#
_entry.id   AF-H0JZ08-F1
#
_cell.length_a   1.000
_cell.length_b   1.000
_cell.length_c   1.000
_cell.angle_alpha   90.00
_cell.angle_beta   90.00
_cell.angle_gamma   90.00
#
_symmetry.space_group_name_H-M   'P 1'
#
loop_
_entity.id
_entity.type
_entity.pdbx_description
1 polymer ?
#
loop_
_entity_poly.entity_id
_entity_poly.type
_entity_poly.pdbx_seq_one_letter_code
_entity_poly.pdbx_strand_id
1 'polypeptide(L)'
;MGILPLASCVTNTDVPTTFPAVVTLAGEADRAIEGSGECFFGEIRIAPNDLVTIFGDGGPAWAQTVVEVESIDEDVEGGGHCIYVARFDTVPANQRSYTMFVDSITLPSQRSFAPQSFTGDDLRNGATFRLSGPASP
;
A
#
# COMPACT_ATOMS: atom_id res chain seq x y z
N MET A 1 61.74 -1.55 -0.27
CA MET A 1 60.75 -2.37 -0.99
C MET A 1 59.47 -2.38 -0.17
N GLY A 2 58.59 -1.39 -0.40
CA GLY A 2 57.32 -1.25 0.30
C GLY A 2 56.26 -2.11 -0.38
N ILE A 3 55.63 -2.98 0.38
CA ILE A 3 54.55 -3.85 -0.09
C ILE A 3 53.28 -2.97 -0.05
N LEU A 4 52.75 -2.61 -1.22
CA LEU A 4 51.46 -1.93 -1.34
C LEU A 4 50.37 -2.90 -0.86
N PRO A 5 49.55 -2.56 0.15
CA PRO A 5 48.39 -3.37 0.45
C PRO A 5 47.42 -3.22 -0.72
N LEU A 6 47.09 -4.35 -1.36
CA LEU A 6 45.97 -4.45 -2.29
C LEU A 6 44.71 -4.04 -1.52
N ALA A 7 44.28 -2.80 -1.71
CA ALA A 7 42.96 -2.37 -1.30
C ALA A 7 41.97 -3.15 -2.18
N SER A 8 41.42 -4.23 -1.62
CA SER A 8 40.28 -4.90 -2.22
C SER A 8 39.13 -3.89 -2.30
N CYS A 9 38.93 -3.32 -3.50
CA CYS A 9 37.68 -2.65 -3.85
C CYS A 9 36.59 -3.71 -3.80
N VAL A 10 35.92 -3.84 -2.66
CA VAL A 10 34.62 -4.50 -2.61
C VAL A 10 33.64 -3.53 -3.27
N THR A 11 33.48 -3.63 -4.59
CA THR A 11 32.30 -3.06 -5.26
C THR A 11 31.11 -3.95 -4.95
N ASN A 12 30.64 -3.92 -3.69
CA ASN A 12 29.31 -4.44 -3.37
C ASN A 12 28.29 -3.35 -3.72
N THR A 13 28.14 -3.06 -5.01
CA THR A 13 26.93 -2.40 -5.51
C THR A 13 25.91 -3.48 -5.77
N ASP A 14 25.55 -4.24 -4.73
CA ASP A 14 24.40 -5.13 -4.80
C ASP A 14 23.20 -4.19 -4.88
N VAL A 15 22.65 -4.03 -6.10
CA VAL A 15 21.40 -3.28 -6.26
C VAL A 15 20.40 -3.95 -5.34
N PRO A 16 19.77 -3.22 -4.40
CA PRO A 16 18.79 -3.82 -3.51
C PRO A 16 17.77 -4.61 -4.32
N THR A 17 17.64 -5.90 -4.04
CA THR A 17 16.69 -6.74 -4.78
C THR A 17 15.28 -6.18 -4.55
N THR A 18 14.55 -5.95 -5.64
CA THR A 18 13.16 -5.46 -5.60
C THR A 18 12.26 -6.31 -6.48
N PHE A 19 10.95 -6.15 -6.34
CA PHE A 19 9.96 -6.79 -7.20
C PHE A 19 8.73 -5.88 -7.40
N PRO A 20 8.05 -5.97 -8.54
CA PRO A 20 6.78 -5.28 -8.73
C PRO A 20 5.65 -5.98 -7.97
N ALA A 21 4.66 -5.22 -7.52
CA ALA A 21 3.47 -5.73 -6.86
C ALA A 21 2.24 -4.91 -7.25
N VAL A 22 1.09 -5.56 -7.32
CA VAL A 22 -0.21 -4.90 -7.42
C VAL A 22 -1.03 -5.35 -6.23
N VAL A 23 -1.58 -4.40 -5.48
CA VAL A 23 -2.45 -4.69 -4.34
C VAL A 23 -3.84 -4.13 -4.65
N THR A 24 -4.85 -4.98 -4.56
CA THR A 24 -6.25 -4.55 -4.61
C THR A 24 -6.67 -4.03 -3.24
N LEU A 25 -7.30 -2.87 -3.17
CA LEU A 25 -7.93 -2.36 -1.96
C LEU A 25 -9.43 -2.44 -2.14
N ALA A 26 -10.11 -3.23 -1.30
CA ALA A 26 -11.52 -3.52 -1.50
C ALA A 26 -12.30 -3.51 -0.18
N GLY A 27 -13.53 -3.00 -0.23
CA GLY A 27 -14.45 -3.07 0.90
C GLY A 27 -15.84 -2.51 0.60
N GLU A 28 -16.77 -2.79 1.50
CA GLU A 28 -18.12 -2.21 1.52
C GLU A 28 -18.08 -0.89 2.27
N ALA A 29 -18.39 0.20 1.57
CA ALA A 29 -18.39 1.55 2.10
C ALA A 29 -19.80 1.94 2.59
N ASP A 30 -19.87 2.68 3.70
CA ASP A 30 -21.11 3.29 4.17
C ASP A 30 -21.60 4.38 3.22
N ARG A 31 -20.67 4.96 2.45
CA ARG A 31 -20.98 5.87 1.36
C ARG A 31 -19.97 5.74 0.22
N ALA A 32 -20.45 5.62 -1.00
CA ALA A 32 -19.66 5.67 -2.23
C ALA A 32 -20.06 6.89 -3.07
N ILE A 33 -19.11 7.45 -3.82
CA ILE A 33 -19.36 8.55 -4.75
C ILE A 33 -18.62 8.21 -6.05
N GLU A 34 -19.31 7.59 -7.00
CA GLU A 34 -18.71 7.12 -8.26
C GLU A 34 -18.05 8.28 -9.03
N GLY A 35 -18.73 9.44 -9.08
CA GLY A 35 -18.27 10.61 -9.84
C GLY A 35 -16.95 11.23 -9.37
N SER A 36 -16.58 11.06 -8.09
CA SER A 36 -15.30 11.54 -7.54
C SER A 36 -14.28 10.44 -7.25
N GLY A 37 -14.69 9.17 -7.30
CA GLY A 37 -13.83 8.06 -6.93
C GLY A 37 -13.72 7.86 -5.40
N GLU A 38 -14.56 8.51 -4.60
CA GLU A 38 -14.41 8.56 -3.15
C GLU A 38 -15.30 7.54 -2.44
N CYS A 39 -14.74 6.87 -1.43
CA CYS A 39 -15.49 5.98 -0.56
C CYS A 39 -15.23 6.28 0.91
N PHE A 40 -16.28 6.11 1.72
CA PHE A 40 -16.28 6.42 3.15
C PHE A 40 -16.65 5.18 3.96
N PHE A 41 -15.82 4.87 4.94
CA PHE A 41 -15.93 3.75 5.87
C PHE A 41 -15.98 4.33 7.30
N GLY A 42 -17.18 4.68 7.74
CA GLY A 42 -17.46 5.49 8.91
C GLY A 42 -16.86 6.88 8.74
N GLU A 43 -15.89 7.21 9.58
CA GLU A 43 -15.17 8.48 9.53
C GLU A 43 -13.92 8.43 8.61
N ILE A 44 -13.60 7.28 8.01
CA ILE A 44 -12.41 7.09 7.15
C ILE A 44 -12.80 7.31 5.69
N ARG A 45 -12.02 8.06 4.93
CA ARG A 45 -12.21 8.29 3.49
C ARG A 45 -11.01 7.71 2.75
N ILE A 46 -11.28 7.15 1.60
CA ILE A 46 -10.28 6.83 0.58
C ILE A 46 -10.70 7.45 -0.74
N ALA A 47 -9.72 7.91 -1.52
CA ALA A 47 -9.92 8.49 -2.83
C ALA A 47 -8.72 8.26 -3.75
N PRO A 48 -8.90 8.45 -5.06
CA PRO A 48 -7.76 8.49 -5.98
C PRO A 48 -6.72 9.51 -5.53
N ASN A 49 -5.44 9.15 -5.69
CA ASN A 49 -4.26 9.88 -5.24
C ASN A 49 -3.99 9.87 -3.73
N ASP A 50 -4.80 9.20 -2.89
CA ASP A 50 -4.38 8.90 -1.52
C ASP A 50 -3.17 7.94 -1.54
N LEU A 51 -2.41 7.86 -0.44
CA LEU A 51 -1.14 7.12 -0.40
C LEU A 51 -1.33 5.71 0.11
N VAL A 52 -0.61 4.79 -0.53
CA VAL A 52 -0.39 3.45 -0.02
C VAL A 52 1.09 3.27 0.26
N THR A 53 1.43 2.93 1.49
CA THR A 53 2.83 2.74 1.93
C THR A 53 3.03 1.31 2.42
N ILE A 54 4.09 0.65 1.96
CA ILE A 54 4.52 -0.67 2.42
C ILE A 54 5.86 -0.52 3.15
N PHE A 55 5.93 -0.98 4.39
CA PHE A 55 7.16 -1.09 5.17
C PHE A 55 7.59 -2.55 5.31
N GLY A 56 8.88 -2.82 5.09
CA GLY A 56 9.49 -4.10 5.45
C GLY A 56 9.82 -4.18 6.93
N ASP A 57 9.55 -5.32 7.56
CA ASP A 57 9.87 -5.57 8.98
C ASP A 57 11.40 -5.57 9.28
N GLY A 58 12.24 -5.71 8.24
CA GLY A 58 13.68 -5.92 8.38
C GLY A 58 14.58 -4.67 8.38
N GLY A 59 14.05 -3.44 8.24
CA GLY A 59 14.88 -2.23 8.18
C GLY A 59 14.17 -1.01 7.57
N PRO A 60 14.90 0.07 7.18
CA PRO A 60 14.31 1.30 6.62
C PRO A 60 13.79 1.13 5.19
N ALA A 61 13.50 -0.10 4.76
CA ALA A 61 13.06 -0.42 3.42
C ALA A 61 11.55 -0.22 3.32
N TRP A 62 11.13 0.69 2.43
CA TRP A 62 9.73 0.96 2.17
C TRP A 62 9.49 1.22 0.69
N ALA A 63 8.24 1.11 0.28
CA ALA A 63 7.75 1.52 -1.03
C ALA A 63 6.45 2.30 -0.83
N GLN A 64 6.17 3.23 -1.74
CA GLN A 64 4.94 4.00 -1.71
C GLN A 64 4.43 4.21 -3.13
N THR A 65 3.12 4.25 -3.25
CA THR A 65 2.42 4.57 -4.48
C THR A 65 1.10 5.27 -4.14
N VAL A 66 0.35 5.62 -5.17
CA VAL A 66 -0.97 6.23 -5.06
C VAL A 66 -2.08 5.20 -5.25
N VAL A 67 -3.24 5.50 -4.67
CA VAL A 67 -4.50 4.79 -4.92
C VAL A 67 -5.03 5.17 -6.31
N GLU A 68 -5.36 4.17 -7.12
CA GLU A 68 -6.05 4.29 -8.40
C GLU A 68 -7.44 3.64 -8.31
N VAL A 69 -8.47 4.26 -8.86
CA VAL A 69 -9.81 3.67 -8.91
C VAL A 69 -9.83 2.53 -9.91
N GLU A 70 -10.32 1.36 -9.49
CA GLU A 70 -10.63 0.24 -10.39
C GLU A 70 -12.13 0.18 -10.69
N SER A 71 -12.97 0.12 -9.65
CA SER A 71 -14.42 0.23 -9.78
C SER A 71 -15.05 0.77 -8.51
N ILE A 72 -16.16 1.48 -8.66
CA ILE A 72 -17.02 1.89 -7.55
C ILE A 72 -18.44 1.61 -7.97
N ASP A 73 -19.10 0.72 -7.25
CA ASP A 73 -20.49 0.35 -7.46
C ASP A 73 -21.33 1.01 -6.36
N GLU A 74 -21.87 2.19 -6.65
CA GLU A 74 -22.75 2.94 -5.74
C GLU A 74 -24.17 2.32 -5.73
N ASP A 75 -24.70 2.07 -4.54
CA ASP A 75 -26.05 1.55 -4.35
C ASP A 75 -27.10 2.67 -4.25
N VAL A 76 -28.39 2.30 -4.25
CA VAL A 76 -29.50 3.27 -4.21
C VAL A 76 -29.63 4.01 -2.87
N GLU A 77 -29.04 3.49 -1.80
CA GLU A 77 -29.02 4.10 -0.46
C GLU A 77 -27.79 5.01 -0.27
N GLY A 78 -26.89 5.04 -1.26
CA GLY A 78 -25.67 5.84 -1.30
C GLY A 78 -24.44 5.13 -0.74
N GLY A 79 -24.58 3.88 -0.27
CA GLY A 79 -23.47 2.98 0.06
C GLY A 79 -22.80 2.44 -1.21
N GLY A 80 -21.85 1.52 -1.08
CA GLY A 80 -21.34 0.85 -2.26
C GLY A 80 -20.13 -0.05 -2.06
N HIS A 81 -19.85 -0.84 -3.08
CA HIS A 81 -18.65 -1.67 -3.15
C HIS A 81 -17.53 -0.88 -3.84
N CYS A 82 -16.41 -0.71 -3.16
CA CYS A 82 -15.30 0.09 -3.67
C CYS A 82 -14.07 -0.77 -3.89
N ILE A 83 -13.54 -0.73 -5.12
CA ILE A 83 -12.33 -1.43 -5.53
C ILE A 83 -11.33 -0.41 -6.09
N TYR A 84 -10.14 -0.43 -5.50
CA TYR A 84 -9.00 0.36 -5.93
C TYR A 84 -7.80 -0.55 -6.16
N VAL A 85 -6.81 -0.03 -6.86
CA VAL A 85 -5.51 -0.69 -7.03
C VAL A 85 -4.37 0.23 -6.62
N ALA A 86 -3.35 -0.36 -6.02
CA ALA A 86 -2.07 0.28 -5.75
C ALA A 86 -0.97 -0.49 -6.49
N ARG A 87 -0.31 0.18 -7.42
CA ARG A 87 0.74 -0.41 -8.28
C ARG A 87 2.11 0.04 -7.80
N PHE A 88 2.93 -0.93 -7.43
CA PHE A 88 4.31 -0.71 -7.00
C PHE A 88 5.26 -1.27 -8.05
N ASP A 89 6.11 -0.43 -8.61
CA ASP A 89 7.17 -0.88 -9.53
C ASP A 89 8.32 -1.56 -8.77
N THR A 90 8.62 -1.08 -7.56
CA THR A 90 9.77 -1.53 -6.78
C THR A 90 9.45 -1.68 -5.29
N VAL A 91 8.98 -2.87 -4.90
CA VAL A 91 8.89 -3.28 -3.49
C VAL A 91 10.21 -3.91 -3.04
N PRO A 92 10.81 -3.49 -1.91
CA PRO A 92 12.02 -4.12 -1.38
C PRO A 92 11.83 -5.62 -1.14
N ALA A 93 12.69 -6.46 -1.70
CA ALA A 93 12.63 -7.92 -1.49
C ALA A 93 13.23 -8.33 -0.13
N ASN A 94 13.14 -9.63 0.16
CA ASN A 94 13.82 -10.30 1.28
C ASN A 94 13.44 -9.76 2.67
N GLN A 95 12.25 -9.17 2.80
CA GLN A 95 11.70 -8.82 4.11
C GLN A 95 10.97 -10.02 4.70
N ARG A 96 11.01 -10.17 6.02
CA ARG A 96 10.29 -11.23 6.73
C ARG A 96 8.78 -11.11 6.55
N SER A 97 8.28 -9.88 6.60
CA SER A 97 6.90 -9.49 6.38
C SER A 97 6.85 -8.04 5.93
N TYR A 98 5.70 -7.66 5.39
CA TYR A 98 5.39 -6.35 4.88
C TYR A 98 4.16 -5.81 5.59
N THR A 99 4.22 -4.60 6.12
CA THR A 99 3.07 -3.93 6.73
C THR A 99 2.64 -2.79 5.82
N MET A 100 1.36 -2.78 5.45
CA MET A 100 0.77 -1.81 4.54
C MET A 100 -0.12 -0.82 5.28
N PHE A 101 0.00 0.45 4.90
CA PHE A 101 -0.80 1.58 5.37
C PHE A 101 -1.48 2.24 4.19
N VAL A 102 -2.68 2.78 4.44
CA VAL A 102 -3.46 3.54 3.47
C VAL A 102 -3.85 4.84 4.14
N ASP A 103 -3.31 5.95 3.62
CA ASP A 103 -3.35 7.26 4.25
C ASP A 103 -3.96 8.30 3.32
N SER A 104 -4.86 9.12 3.86
CA SER A 104 -5.43 10.23 3.11
C SER A 104 -4.42 11.38 2.98
N ILE A 105 -4.16 11.87 1.77
CA ILE A 105 -3.33 13.08 1.57
C ILE A 105 -4.17 14.33 1.83
N THR A 106 -5.43 14.30 1.42
CA THR A 106 -6.31 15.49 1.44
C THR A 106 -6.89 15.75 2.82
N LEU A 107 -7.05 14.70 3.64
CA LEU A 107 -7.56 14.78 5.01
C LEU A 107 -6.57 14.16 6.00
N PRO A 108 -5.41 14.80 6.27
CA PRO A 108 -4.35 14.21 7.10
C PRO A 108 -4.73 14.06 8.58
N SER A 109 -5.81 14.70 9.03
CA SER A 109 -6.36 14.55 10.39
C SER A 109 -7.36 13.40 10.52
N GLN A 110 -7.69 12.72 9.41
CA GLN A 110 -8.62 11.60 9.41
C GLN A 110 -7.95 10.35 9.97
N ARG A 111 -8.75 9.42 10.52
CA ARG A 111 -8.26 8.10 10.90
C ARG A 111 -7.79 7.34 9.64
N SER A 112 -6.62 6.74 9.70
CA SER A 112 -6.18 5.76 8.69
C SER A 112 -6.84 4.41 8.91
N PHE A 113 -6.88 3.60 7.86
CA PHE A 113 -7.29 2.19 7.98
C PHE A 113 -6.34 1.43 8.89
N ALA A 114 -6.85 0.36 9.53
CA ALA A 114 -6.00 -0.53 10.30
C ALA A 114 -4.92 -1.13 9.38
N PRO A 115 -3.64 -1.08 9.76
CA PRO A 115 -2.57 -1.63 8.94
C PRO A 115 -2.72 -3.14 8.81
N GLN A 116 -2.34 -3.67 7.65
CA GLN A 116 -2.40 -5.11 7.35
C GLN A 116 -1.03 -5.64 6.97
N SER A 117 -0.76 -6.88 7.37
CA SER A 117 0.52 -7.54 7.14
C SER A 117 0.40 -8.59 6.03
N PHE A 118 1.42 -8.64 5.18
CA PHE A 118 1.53 -9.54 4.04
C PHE A 118 2.90 -10.20 4.00
N THR A 119 2.98 -11.37 3.39
CA THR A 119 4.25 -11.98 2.98
C THR A 119 4.70 -11.45 1.63
N GLY A 120 5.96 -11.70 1.26
CA GLY A 120 6.44 -11.36 -0.08
C GLY A 120 5.70 -12.12 -1.18
N ASP A 121 5.26 -13.35 -0.90
CA ASP A 121 4.49 -14.16 -1.85
C ASP A 121 3.07 -13.61 -2.03
N ASP A 122 2.42 -13.15 -0.96
CA ASP A 122 1.10 -12.51 -1.06
C ASP A 122 1.17 -11.30 -2.00
N LEU A 123 2.18 -10.42 -1.82
CA LEU A 123 2.35 -9.22 -2.65
C LEU A 123 2.66 -9.56 -4.11
N ARG A 124 3.45 -10.61 -4.38
CA ARG A 124 3.76 -11.06 -5.75
C ARG A 124 2.55 -11.65 -6.46
N ASN A 125 1.62 -12.24 -5.71
CA ASN A 125 0.45 -12.93 -6.25
C ASN A 125 -0.81 -12.05 -6.31
N GLY A 126 -0.71 -10.76 -6.00
CA GLY A 126 -1.85 -9.84 -6.04
C GLY A 126 -2.65 -9.82 -4.74
N ALA A 127 -2.02 -9.40 -3.65
CA ALA A 127 -2.67 -9.31 -2.35
C ALA A 127 -3.90 -8.39 -2.36
N THR A 128 -4.82 -8.63 -1.43
CA THR A 128 -5.98 -7.75 -1.19
C THR A 128 -5.87 -7.11 0.20
N PHE A 129 -5.84 -5.79 0.24
CA PHE A 129 -6.01 -5.00 1.46
C PHE A 129 -7.50 -4.73 1.69
N ARG A 130 -8.00 -5.14 2.86
CA ARG A 130 -9.42 -4.95 3.19
C ARG A 130 -9.66 -3.54 3.70
N LEU A 131 -10.53 -2.80 3.03
CA LEU A 131 -11.03 -1.51 3.50
C LEU A 131 -12.18 -1.78 4.46
N SER A 132 -11.95 -1.53 5.74
CA SER A 132 -12.97 -1.65 6.76
C SER A 132 -12.89 -0.45 7.69
N GLY A 133 -14.04 0.17 7.97
CA GLY A 133 -14.15 1.20 8.98
C GLY A 133 -13.81 0.66 10.38
N PRO A 134 -13.65 1.53 11.39
CA PRO A 134 -13.65 1.06 12.77
C PRO A 134 -14.95 0.28 13.00
N ALA A 135 -14.86 -0.90 13.62
CA ALA A 135 -16.06 -1.68 13.94
C ALA A 135 -17.09 -0.77 14.63
N SER A 136 -18.26 -0.62 14.00
CA SER A 136 -19.38 0.10 14.61
C SER A 136 -19.71 -0.58 15.96
N PRO A 137 -19.80 0.17 17.07
CA PRO A 137 -20.12 -0.39 18.37
C PRO A 137 -21.53 -1.00 18.44
#